data_AF-A0A1D2AHZ0-F1
#
_entry.id   AF-A0A1D2AHZ0-F1
#
_cell.length_a   1.000
_cell.length_b   1.000
_cell.length_c   1.000
_cell.angle_alpha   90.00
_cell.angle_beta   90.00
_cell.angle_gamma   90.00
#
_symmetry.space_group_name_H-M   'P 1'
#
loop_
_entity.id
_entity.type
_entity.pdbx_description
1 polymer ?
#
loop_
_entity_poly.entity_id
_entity_poly.type
_entity_poly.pdbx_seq_one_letter_code
_entity_poly.pdbx_strand_id
1 'polypeptide(L)'
;LDALEVEFAKLQAHYLSPDLLQHERADARWTAVSKLRGPDGLLKFSRIAKVMLSILSIPHSNAECERQFSIVKKTRTQFRASMSDKTLGHVLLAKCQKSVPCHSQTYSEEFLKRARSAATKVLQAGELV
;
A
#
# COMPACT_ATOMS: atom_id res chain seq x y z
N LEU A 1 -29.18 -17.89 7.45
CA LEU A 1 -27.71 -17.95 7.38
C LEU A 1 -27.27 -16.96 6.33
N ASP A 2 -26.40 -16.02 6.68
CA ASP A 2 -25.84 -15.07 5.72
C ASP A 2 -24.94 -15.80 4.71
N ALA A 3 -24.76 -15.28 3.49
CA ALA A 3 -23.95 -15.89 2.44
C ALA A 3 -22.50 -16.11 2.88
N LEU A 4 -21.95 -15.21 3.71
CA LEU A 4 -20.61 -15.37 4.30
C LEU A 4 -20.57 -16.53 5.30
N GLU A 5 -21.59 -16.65 6.14
CA GLU A 5 -21.71 -17.72 7.13
C GLU A 5 -21.83 -19.10 6.47
N VAL A 6 -22.56 -19.17 5.34
CA VAL A 6 -22.64 -20.37 4.50
C VAL A 6 -21.27 -20.73 3.89
N GLU A 7 -20.52 -19.75 3.38
CA GLU A 7 -19.15 -19.99 2.89
C GLU A 7 -18.21 -20.46 4.01
N PHE A 8 -18.33 -19.88 5.21
CA PHE A 8 -17.54 -20.28 6.38
C PHE A 8 -17.82 -21.72 6.81
N ALA A 9 -19.10 -22.10 6.94
CA ALA A 9 -19.48 -23.46 7.27
C ALA A 9 -18.99 -24.48 6.22
N LYS A 10 -19.08 -24.12 4.93
CA LYS A 10 -18.53 -24.93 3.83
C LYS A 10 -17.02 -25.08 3.94
N LEU A 11 -16.31 -24.00 4.30
CA LEU A 11 -14.85 -24.03 4.45
C LEU A 11 -14.43 -24.94 5.60
N GLN A 12 -15.13 -24.90 6.74
CA GLN A 12 -14.86 -25.76 7.90
C GLN A 12 -15.01 -27.25 7.58
N ALA A 13 -15.95 -27.60 6.72
CA ALA A 13 -16.16 -28.97 6.25
C ALA A 13 -15.28 -29.36 5.04
N HIS A 14 -14.56 -28.41 4.44
CA HIS A 14 -13.77 -28.64 3.23
C HIS A 14 -12.34 -29.07 3.58
N TYR A 15 -11.90 -30.20 3.01
CA TYR A 15 -10.49 -30.59 3.08
C TYR A 15 -9.65 -29.65 2.19
N LEU A 16 -8.83 -28.79 2.80
CA LEU A 16 -7.86 -27.97 2.07
C LEU A 16 -6.62 -28.81 1.77
N SER A 17 -6.15 -28.76 0.52
CA SER A 17 -4.93 -29.48 0.13
C SER A 17 -3.75 -29.04 1.01
N PRO A 18 -2.91 -29.98 1.50
CA PRO A 18 -1.70 -29.64 2.24
C PRO A 18 -0.79 -28.65 1.51
N ASP A 19 -0.72 -28.72 0.19
CA ASP A 19 0.08 -27.80 -0.64
C ASP A 19 -0.36 -26.34 -0.48
N LEU A 20 -1.65 -26.11 -0.24
CA LEU A 20 -2.20 -24.78 -0.04
C LEU A 20 -1.81 -24.21 1.34
N LEU A 21 -1.50 -25.09 2.30
CA LEU A 21 -1.02 -24.75 3.64
C LEU A 21 0.50 -24.56 3.70
N GLN A 22 1.23 -25.00 2.66
CA GLN A 22 2.70 -24.87 2.59
C GLN A 22 3.17 -23.43 2.36
N HIS A 23 2.33 -22.52 1.85
CA HIS A 23 2.71 -21.12 1.73
C HIS A 23 3.05 -20.53 3.10
N GLU A 24 4.22 -19.91 3.26
CA GLU A 24 4.64 -19.35 4.56
C GLU A 24 3.77 -18.15 4.98
N ARG A 25 3.34 -17.32 4.01
CA ARG A 25 2.54 -16.13 4.26
C ARG A 25 1.04 -16.40 4.23
N ALA A 26 0.34 -15.86 5.23
CA ALA A 26 -1.12 -16.00 5.36
C ALA A 26 -1.90 -15.41 4.17
N ASP A 27 -1.45 -14.28 3.61
CA ASP A 27 -2.09 -13.64 2.46
C ASP A 27 -1.96 -14.47 1.17
N ALA A 28 -0.82 -15.14 0.97
CA ALA A 28 -0.63 -16.08 -0.12
C ALA A 28 -1.58 -17.30 0.01
N ARG A 29 -1.77 -17.84 1.22
CA ARG A 29 -2.75 -18.91 1.49
C ARG A 29 -4.16 -18.47 1.13
N TRP A 30 -4.62 -17.33 1.64
CA TRP A 30 -5.97 -16.83 1.35
C TRP A 30 -6.18 -16.44 -0.11
N THR A 31 -5.11 -16.02 -0.80
CA THR A 31 -5.12 -15.81 -2.26
C THR A 31 -5.26 -17.11 -3.03
N ALA A 32 -4.69 -18.22 -2.54
CA ALA A 32 -4.90 -19.52 -3.14
C ALA A 32 -6.34 -20.03 -2.89
N VAL A 33 -6.86 -19.87 -1.67
CA VAL A 33 -8.26 -20.18 -1.33
C VAL A 33 -9.24 -19.43 -2.22
N SER A 34 -8.99 -18.14 -2.51
CA SER A 34 -9.87 -17.31 -3.34
C SER A 34 -10.00 -17.79 -4.79
N LYS A 35 -9.04 -18.59 -5.26
CA LYS A 35 -9.00 -19.15 -6.62
C LYS A 35 -9.65 -20.53 -6.73
N LEU A 36 -10.05 -21.15 -5.62
CA LEU A 36 -10.69 -22.46 -5.61
C LEU A 36 -12.06 -22.40 -6.29
N ARG A 37 -12.26 -23.27 -7.27
CA ARG A 37 -13.52 -23.38 -8.03
C ARG A 37 -14.30 -24.63 -7.65
N GLY A 38 -15.62 -24.51 -7.72
CA GLY A 38 -16.54 -25.62 -7.58
C GLY A 38 -16.73 -26.38 -8.89
N PRO A 39 -17.49 -27.50 -8.84
CA PRO A 39 -17.89 -28.25 -10.04
C PRO A 39 -18.70 -27.41 -11.04
N ASP A 40 -19.37 -26.37 -10.55
CA ASP A 40 -20.11 -25.35 -11.29
C ASP A 40 -19.20 -24.29 -11.95
N GLY A 41 -17.88 -24.38 -11.76
CA GLY A 41 -16.90 -23.42 -12.25
C GLY A 41 -16.87 -22.09 -11.48
N LEU A 42 -17.74 -21.91 -10.48
CA LEU A 42 -17.81 -20.70 -9.67
C LEU A 42 -16.78 -20.73 -8.53
N LEU A 43 -16.39 -19.55 -8.02
CA LEU A 43 -15.48 -19.45 -6.89
C LEU A 43 -16.17 -19.91 -5.60
N LYS A 44 -15.60 -20.93 -4.95
CA LYS A 44 -16.18 -21.55 -3.74
C LYS A 44 -16.18 -20.64 -2.51
N PHE A 45 -15.13 -19.82 -2.37
CA PHE A 45 -14.78 -19.12 -1.12
C PHE A 45 -14.49 -17.64 -1.36
N SER A 46 -15.18 -17.03 -2.33
CA SER A 46 -14.88 -15.67 -2.79
C SER A 46 -15.08 -14.61 -1.70
N ARG A 47 -16.14 -14.72 -0.90
CA ARG A 47 -16.51 -13.73 0.12
C ARG A 47 -15.60 -13.87 1.32
N ILE A 48 -15.44 -15.09 1.82
CA ILE A 48 -14.58 -15.35 2.98
C ILE A 48 -13.11 -15.02 2.69
N ALA A 49 -12.60 -15.36 1.52
CA ALA A 49 -11.23 -15.01 1.16
C ALA A 49 -11.04 -13.48 1.05
N LYS A 50 -12.03 -12.76 0.52
CA LYS A 50 -12.00 -11.29 0.50
C LYS A 50 -11.97 -10.71 1.91
N VAL A 51 -12.80 -11.20 2.82
CA VAL A 51 -12.82 -10.76 4.23
C VAL A 51 -11.47 -11.01 4.88
N MET A 52 -10.90 -12.20 4.73
CA MET A 52 -9.62 -12.55 5.34
C MET A 52 -8.45 -11.75 4.78
N LEU A 53 -8.40 -11.53 3.45
CA LEU A 53 -7.40 -10.66 2.84
C LEU A 53 -7.53 -9.21 3.32
N SER A 54 -8.76 -8.71 3.51
CA SER A 54 -8.98 -7.38 4.10
C SER A 54 -8.49 -7.30 5.54
N ILE A 55 -8.75 -8.31 6.37
CA ILE A 55 -8.23 -8.37 7.75
C ILE A 55 -6.69 -8.38 7.74
N LEU A 56 -6.09 -9.19 6.87
CA LEU A 56 -4.63 -9.27 6.75
C LEU A 56 -3.97 -7.99 6.19
N SER A 57 -4.75 -7.09 5.57
CA SER A 57 -4.26 -5.78 5.16
C SER A 57 -4.20 -4.75 6.30
N ILE A 58 -4.78 -5.08 7.46
CA ILE A 58 -4.72 -4.23 8.64
C ILE A 58 -3.33 -4.41 9.28
N PRO A 59 -2.52 -3.35 9.39
CA PRO A 59 -1.22 -3.44 10.01
C PRO A 59 -1.36 -3.80 11.50
N HIS A 60 -0.61 -4.80 11.95
CA HIS A 60 -0.65 -5.29 13.33
C HIS A 60 -0.02 -4.32 14.34
N SER A 61 0.69 -3.29 13.89
CA SER A 61 1.33 -2.29 14.75
C SER A 61 1.45 -0.95 14.05
N ASN A 62 1.46 0.12 14.85
CA ASN A 62 1.75 1.47 14.41
C ASN A 62 3.24 1.67 14.07
N ALA A 63 4.12 0.70 14.34
CA ALA A 63 5.56 0.83 14.16
C ALA A 63 5.98 1.19 12.72
N GLU A 64 5.26 0.69 11.71
CA GLU A 64 5.55 1.06 10.31
C GLU A 64 5.21 2.52 10.03
N CYS A 65 4.04 2.99 10.50
CA CYS A 65 3.66 4.40 10.45
C CYS A 65 4.67 5.28 11.22
N GLU A 66 5.05 4.88 12.44
CA GLU A 66 6.03 5.60 13.27
C GLU A 66 7.40 5.67 12.62
N ARG A 67 7.85 4.61 11.94
CA ARG A 67 9.09 4.61 11.14
C ARG A 67 9.01 5.64 10.01
N GLN A 68 7.88 5.71 9.30
CA GLN A 68 7.67 6.72 8.25
C GLN A 68 7.65 8.14 8.84
N PHE A 69 6.99 8.35 9.98
CA PHE A 69 6.97 9.63 10.68
C PHE A 69 8.35 10.05 11.21
N SER A 70 9.17 9.10 11.65
CA SER A 70 10.55 9.35 12.09
C SER A 70 11.43 9.85 10.93
N ILE A 71 11.27 9.30 9.72
CA ILE A 71 11.98 9.75 8.51
C ILE A 71 11.65 11.23 8.21
N VAL A 72 10.40 11.64 8.35
CA VAL A 72 9.99 13.04 8.09
C VAL A 72 10.23 13.98 9.28
N LYS A 73 10.49 13.47 10.50
CA LYS A 73 10.79 14.29 11.68
C LYS A 73 11.99 15.23 11.45
N LYS A 74 13.04 14.75 10.76
CA LYS A 74 14.19 15.59 10.34
C LYS A 74 13.79 16.77 9.44
N THR A 75 12.73 16.61 8.66
CA THR A 75 12.19 17.64 7.76
C THR A 75 11.41 18.70 8.54
N ARG A 76 10.74 18.31 9.64
CA ARG A 76 9.90 19.21 10.43
C ARG A 76 10.67 20.06 11.45
N THR A 77 11.70 19.52 12.11
CA THR A 77 12.23 20.16 13.34
C THR A 77 13.68 20.65 13.30
N GLN A 78 14.50 20.32 12.28
CA GLN A 78 15.93 20.70 12.32
C GLN A 78 16.45 21.50 11.12
N PHE A 79 15.84 21.41 9.93
CA PHE A 79 16.40 22.08 8.73
C PHE A 79 15.43 22.96 7.93
N ARG A 80 14.11 22.91 8.15
CA ARG A 80 13.12 23.71 7.40
C ARG A 80 11.87 24.03 8.23
N ALA A 81 11.91 25.08 9.03
CA ALA A 81 10.77 25.56 9.82
C ALA A 81 9.59 26.13 8.98
N SER A 82 9.67 26.13 7.65
CA SER A 82 8.72 26.84 6.77
C SER A 82 7.91 25.96 5.80
N MET A 83 7.98 24.62 5.91
CA MET A 83 7.21 23.75 5.01
C MET A 83 5.77 23.57 5.51
N SER A 84 4.77 23.93 4.69
CA SER A 84 3.36 23.73 5.03
C SER A 84 3.00 22.25 5.16
N ASP A 85 2.03 21.93 6.02
CA ASP A 85 1.58 20.55 6.26
C ASP A 85 1.11 19.85 4.97
N LYS A 86 0.50 20.59 4.04
CA LYS A 86 0.12 20.08 2.72
C LYS A 86 1.33 19.60 1.92
N THR A 87 2.39 20.41 1.86
CA THR A 87 3.63 20.06 1.16
C THR A 87 4.33 18.89 1.84
N LEU A 88 4.33 18.87 3.17
CA LEU A 88 4.88 17.78 3.96
C LEU A 88 4.15 16.45 3.69
N GLY A 89 2.82 16.48 3.58
CA GLY A 89 2.01 15.32 3.21
C GLY A 89 2.37 14.77 1.82
N HIS A 90 2.56 15.65 0.83
CA HIS A 90 3.02 15.24 -0.50
C HIS A 90 4.42 14.64 -0.48
N VAL A 91 5.35 15.20 0.31
CA VAL A 91 6.70 14.66 0.48
C VAL A 91 6.68 13.29 1.15
N LEU A 92 5.83 13.10 2.18
CA LEU A 92 5.66 11.81 2.86
C LEU A 92 5.12 10.76 1.88
N LEU A 93 4.06 11.08 1.13
CA LEU A 93 3.49 10.19 0.11
C LEU A 93 4.55 9.78 -0.93
N ALA A 94 5.30 10.76 -1.44
CA ALA A 94 6.36 10.52 -2.41
C ALA A 94 7.53 9.71 -1.83
N LYS A 95 7.73 9.70 -0.51
CA LYS A 95 8.73 8.83 0.15
C LYS A 95 8.19 7.41 0.34
N CYS A 96 6.93 7.26 0.72
CA CYS A 96 6.31 5.94 0.89
C CYS A 96 6.19 5.17 -0.44
N GLN A 97 6.06 5.87 -1.56
CA GLN A 97 5.94 5.26 -2.90
C GLN A 97 7.29 4.91 -3.55
N LYS A 98 8.43 5.21 -2.92
CA LYS A 98 9.75 4.91 -3.51
C LYS A 98 10.05 3.42 -3.38
N SER A 99 10.03 2.74 -4.53
CA SER A 99 10.48 1.35 -4.63
C SER A 99 11.99 1.22 -4.81
N VAL A 100 12.70 2.31 -5.15
CA VAL A 100 14.14 2.30 -5.47
C VAL A 100 14.88 3.43 -4.75
N PRO A 101 16.21 3.28 -4.54
CA PRO A 101 17.06 4.37 -4.07
C PRO A 101 16.93 5.62 -4.95
N CYS A 102 17.05 6.81 -4.34
CA CYS A 102 16.79 8.07 -5.04
C CYS A 102 17.68 8.31 -6.28
N HIS A 103 18.90 7.77 -6.29
CA HIS A 103 19.85 7.94 -7.40
C HIS A 103 19.54 7.00 -8.59
N SER A 104 18.77 5.93 -8.35
CA SER A 104 18.33 4.99 -9.39
C SER A 104 16.93 5.33 -9.92
N GLN A 105 16.29 6.36 -9.36
CA GLN A 105 14.94 6.74 -9.73
C GLN A 105 14.94 7.45 -11.09
N THR A 106 14.34 6.81 -12.09
CA THR A 106 14.13 7.41 -13.41
C THR A 106 12.79 8.14 -13.46
N TYR A 107 12.77 9.31 -14.08
CA TYR A 107 11.56 10.11 -14.30
C TYR A 107 11.35 10.33 -15.80
N SER A 108 10.09 10.44 -16.23
CA SER A 108 9.78 10.75 -17.64
C SER A 108 10.24 12.17 -18.00
N GLU A 109 10.61 12.39 -19.26
CA GLU A 109 10.98 13.73 -19.73
C GLU A 109 9.88 14.76 -19.51
N GLU A 110 8.63 14.38 -19.72
CA GLU A 110 7.47 15.25 -19.50
C GLU A 110 7.38 15.72 -18.05
N PHE A 111 7.62 14.80 -17.10
CA PHE A 111 7.68 15.13 -15.68
C PHE A 111 8.82 16.09 -15.38
N LEU A 112 10.01 15.86 -15.93
CA LEU A 112 11.18 16.73 -15.75
C LEU A 112 10.95 18.14 -16.33
N LYS A 113 10.35 18.24 -17.53
CA LYS A 113 10.00 19.52 -18.16
C LYS A 113 9.01 20.30 -17.29
N ARG A 114 7.99 19.64 -16.76
CA ARG A 114 7.01 20.24 -15.83
C ARG A 114 7.66 20.67 -14.52
N ALA A 115 8.48 19.82 -13.92
CA ALA A 115 9.17 20.12 -12.67
C ALA A 115 10.10 21.34 -12.82
N ARG A 116 10.84 21.41 -13.93
CA ARG A 116 11.69 22.56 -14.26
C ARG A 116 10.86 23.84 -14.41
N SER A 117 9.78 23.80 -15.18
CA SER A 117 8.89 24.96 -15.35
C SER A 117 8.33 25.45 -14.02
N ALA A 118 7.88 24.53 -13.15
CA ALA A 118 7.38 24.89 -11.82
C ALA A 118 8.47 25.54 -10.94
N ALA A 119 9.69 25.01 -10.95
CA ALA A 119 10.81 25.58 -10.20
C ALA A 119 11.18 27.00 -10.69
N THR A 120 11.22 27.21 -12.00
CA THR A 120 11.50 28.53 -12.59
C THR A 120 10.44 29.57 -12.23
N LYS A 121 9.15 29.19 -12.22
CA LYS A 121 8.07 30.09 -11.80
C LYS A 121 8.19 30.54 -10.35
N VAL A 122 8.62 29.66 -9.45
CA VAL A 122 8.81 30.00 -8.03
C VAL A 122 9.99 30.95 -7.86
N LEU A 123 11.09 30.75 -8.60
CA LEU A 123 12.24 31.66 -8.59
C LEU A 123 11.86 33.05 -9.08
N GLN A 124 11.13 33.15 -10.19
CA GLN A 124 10.65 34.43 -10.74
C GLN A 124 9.64 35.14 -9.83
N ALA A 125 8.83 34.39 -9.06
CA ALA A 125 7.90 34.96 -8.09
C ALA A 125 8.59 35.44 -6.80
N GLY A 126 9.80 34.94 -6.49
CA GLY A 126 10.59 35.37 -5.33
C GLY A 126 11.46 36.61 -5.58
N GLU A 127 11.63 37.02 -6.84
CA GLU A 127 12.40 38.23 -7.24
C GLU A 127 11.54 39.52 -7.25
N LEU A 128 10.26 39.44 -6.86
CA LEU A 128 9.31 40.57 -6.80
C LEU A 128 8.98 41.03 -5.37
N VAL A 129 9.85 40.72 -4.38
CA VAL A 129 9.78 41.25 -3.01
C VAL A 129 11.06 42.00 -2.68
#